data_AF-A0A9D2QL02-F1
#
_entry.id   AF-A0A9D2QL02-F1
#
_cell.length_a   1.000
_cell.length_b   1.000
_cell.length_c   1.000
_cell.angle_alpha   90.00
_cell.angle_beta   90.00
_cell.angle_gamma   90.00
#
_symmetry.space_group_name_H-M   'P 1'
#
loop_
_entity.id
_entity.type
_entity.pdbx_description
1 polymer ?
#
loop_
_entity_poly.entity_id
_entity_poly.type
_entity_poly.pdbx_seq_one_letter_code
_entity_poly.pdbx_strand_id
1 'polypeptide(L)'
;LGKKDVAAMISDLDKNSCDQEALDMLKLRLQMAKSSVKKYQAAERCVCADGRARGLFQFYGANRTGRFSGRHIQLQNLPQNHISTLDEARELVKMGEIKMLESIYGNVPDILSQLIRTMLVPKEGCEFIVADFSAIEARVLAWLAGERWRLDAFRNGEDIYCASASQMFGVPVVKHGVNGELRQKGKVAELACGYQGGSGALISMGALSMGLKEEELPDIIEQWRAASPHIVQFWWDMEKAAVDTVKTHEEHAAGRIRFQYYSGTLWMALPGGRKLAYLKPKLQPNRFGRMSLTFEGVGNAAGSGGWSRQETYGGKLSENATQATARDILTEAMWRLEKAGFAIIAHVHDEVIIEASAGHHTVDEVCSIMAQNPDWCPDCPLAAAGYLAPDYYFKD
;
A
#
# COMPACT_ATOMS: atom_id res chain seq x y z
N LEU A 1 0.53 18.75 -21.75
CA LEU A 1 -0.61 18.43 -20.86
C LEU A 1 -0.30 17.13 -20.14
N GLY A 2 -0.20 17.16 -18.82
CA GLY A 2 -0.10 15.95 -18.01
C GLY A 2 -1.42 15.19 -18.01
N LYS A 3 -1.42 13.91 -17.61
CA LYS A 3 -2.64 13.07 -17.55
C LYS A 3 -3.75 13.70 -16.71
N LYS A 4 -3.39 14.35 -15.58
CA LYS A 4 -4.34 15.02 -14.70
C LYS A 4 -4.99 16.22 -15.38
N ASP A 5 -4.20 17.01 -16.12
CA ASP A 5 -4.69 18.17 -16.86
C ASP A 5 -5.65 17.74 -17.98
N VAL A 6 -5.30 16.67 -18.71
CA VAL A 6 -6.18 16.13 -19.76
C VAL A 6 -7.49 15.59 -19.17
N ALA A 7 -7.44 14.89 -18.02
CA ALA A 7 -8.63 14.37 -17.36
C ALA A 7 -9.54 15.50 -16.82
N ALA A 8 -8.95 16.56 -16.25
CA ALA A 8 -9.69 17.74 -15.81
C ALA A 8 -10.37 18.44 -17.00
N MET A 9 -9.63 18.63 -18.11
CA MET A 9 -10.18 19.23 -19.32
C MET A 9 -11.32 18.41 -19.94
N ILE A 10 -11.25 17.08 -19.89
CA ILE A 10 -12.39 16.21 -20.31
C ILE A 10 -13.60 16.47 -19.41
N SER A 11 -13.42 16.51 -18.08
CA SER A 11 -14.53 16.77 -17.16
C SER A 11 -15.14 18.15 -17.35
N ASP A 12 -14.35 19.16 -17.70
CA ASP A 12 -14.82 20.52 -17.94
C ASP A 12 -15.55 20.63 -19.28
N LEU A 13 -15.09 19.92 -20.32
CA LEU A 13 -15.74 19.87 -21.62
C LEU A 13 -17.05 19.07 -21.59
N ASP A 14 -17.09 17.94 -20.87
CA ASP A 14 -18.31 17.13 -20.68
C ASP A 14 -19.41 17.93 -19.94
N LYS A 15 -19.04 18.81 -19.00
CA LYS A 15 -20.00 19.65 -18.27
C LYS A 15 -20.58 20.79 -19.11
N ASN A 16 -19.80 21.29 -20.07
CA ASN A 16 -20.15 22.51 -20.82
C ASN A 16 -20.63 22.22 -22.26
N SER A 17 -20.62 20.96 -22.72
CA SER A 17 -21.09 20.52 -24.06
C SER A 17 -20.52 21.33 -25.22
N CYS A 18 -19.26 21.78 -25.11
CA CYS A 18 -18.72 22.82 -25.99
C CYS A 18 -18.13 22.31 -27.31
N ASP A 19 -17.60 21.09 -27.37
CA ASP A 19 -16.94 20.55 -28.58
C ASP A 19 -16.74 19.03 -28.47
N GLN A 20 -17.48 18.26 -29.26
CA GLN A 20 -17.43 16.80 -29.28
C GLN A 20 -16.12 16.27 -29.90
N GLU A 21 -15.58 16.96 -30.90
CA GLU A 21 -14.36 16.53 -31.61
C GLU A 21 -13.12 16.75 -30.72
N ALA A 22 -13.08 17.87 -30.00
CA ALA A 22 -12.04 18.12 -29.01
C ALA A 22 -12.11 17.12 -27.83
N LEU A 23 -13.32 16.78 -27.38
CA LEU A 23 -13.54 15.77 -26.34
C LEU A 23 -13.02 14.40 -26.76
N ASP A 24 -13.34 13.97 -27.99
CA ASP A 24 -12.91 12.69 -28.54
C ASP A 24 -11.38 12.66 -28.73
N MET A 25 -10.78 13.76 -29.22
CA MET A 25 -9.32 13.88 -29.33
C MET A 25 -8.63 13.80 -27.95
N LEU A 26 -9.18 14.44 -26.92
CA LEU A 26 -8.63 14.38 -25.55
C LEU A 26 -8.78 12.98 -24.94
N LYS A 27 -9.91 12.30 -25.19
CA LYS A 27 -10.14 10.90 -24.78
C LYS A 27 -9.14 9.97 -25.46
N LEU A 28 -8.96 10.09 -26.78
CA LEU A 28 -7.96 9.31 -27.54
C LEU A 28 -6.53 9.59 -27.06
N ARG A 29 -6.18 10.86 -26.81
CA ARG A 29 -4.87 11.23 -26.26
C ARG A 29 -4.63 10.63 -24.88
N LEU A 30 -5.65 10.63 -24.01
CA LEU A 30 -5.56 10.00 -22.69
C LEU A 30 -5.38 8.48 -22.79
N GLN A 31 -6.08 7.84 -23.73
CA GLN A 31 -5.94 6.42 -24.04
C GLN A 31 -4.54 6.08 -24.58
N MET A 32 -4.02 6.84 -25.55
CA MET A 32 -2.65 6.67 -26.08
C MET A 32 -1.57 6.98 -25.04
N ALA A 33 -1.86 7.85 -24.08
CA ALA A 33 -0.96 8.13 -22.96
C ALA A 33 -0.96 7.04 -21.88
N LYS A 34 -1.82 6.01 -21.96
CA LYS A 34 -1.74 4.86 -21.04
C LYS A 34 -0.40 4.17 -21.26
N SER A 35 0.37 4.12 -20.17
CA SER A 35 1.74 3.62 -20.11
C SER A 35 1.81 2.09 -20.12
N SER A 36 0.71 1.40 -20.45
CA SER A 36 0.59 -0.06 -20.45
C SER A 36 1.57 -0.69 -21.44
N VAL A 37 1.72 -0.09 -22.63
CA VAL A 37 2.70 -0.53 -23.65
C VAL A 37 4.13 -0.51 -23.13
N LYS A 38 4.50 0.46 -22.27
CA LYS A 38 5.86 0.55 -21.72
C LYS A 38 6.20 -0.64 -20.82
N LYS A 39 5.21 -1.26 -20.18
CA LYS A 39 5.40 -2.44 -19.31
C LYS A 39 5.68 -3.69 -20.13
N TYR A 40 4.97 -3.90 -21.23
CA TYR A 40 5.26 -4.98 -22.19
C TYR A 40 6.66 -4.82 -22.78
N GLN A 41 7.01 -3.63 -23.25
CA GLN A 41 8.36 -3.35 -23.74
C GLN A 41 9.44 -3.53 -22.66
N ALA A 42 9.13 -3.21 -21.39
CA ALA A 42 10.05 -3.47 -20.28
C ALA A 42 10.21 -4.96 -20.00
N ALA A 43 9.13 -5.75 -20.13
CA ALA A 43 9.15 -7.19 -20.01
C ALA A 43 10.04 -7.82 -21.10
N GLU A 44 9.83 -7.46 -22.37
CA GLU A 44 10.68 -7.93 -23.48
C GLU A 44 12.15 -7.61 -23.28
N ARG A 45 12.48 -6.41 -22.76
CA ARG A 45 13.88 -6.03 -22.49
C ARG A 45 14.53 -6.77 -21.33
N CYS A 46 13.76 -7.36 -20.41
CA CYS A 46 14.28 -7.99 -19.19
C CYS A 46 14.16 -9.51 -19.19
N VAL A 47 13.46 -10.10 -20.17
CA VAL A 47 13.34 -11.54 -20.30
C VAL A 47 14.70 -12.13 -20.69
N CYS A 48 15.13 -13.14 -19.96
CA CYS A 48 16.36 -13.87 -20.23
C CYS A 48 16.09 -14.99 -21.25
N ALA A 49 17.16 -15.65 -21.71
CA ALA A 49 17.08 -16.74 -22.69
C ALA A 49 16.23 -17.95 -22.22
N ASP A 50 16.03 -18.10 -20.91
CA ASP A 50 15.18 -19.12 -20.30
C ASP A 50 13.70 -18.70 -20.17
N GLY A 51 13.31 -17.57 -20.76
CA GLY A 51 11.95 -17.02 -20.68
C GLY A 51 11.63 -16.36 -19.35
N ARG A 52 12.60 -16.17 -18.44
CA ARG A 52 12.37 -15.59 -17.11
C ARG A 52 12.91 -14.16 -16.99
N ALA A 53 12.18 -13.32 -16.29
CA ALA A 53 12.61 -11.96 -15.94
C ALA A 53 13.38 -11.96 -14.61
N ARG A 54 14.51 -11.26 -14.55
CA ARG A 54 15.41 -11.20 -13.37
C ARG A 54 15.77 -9.77 -13.01
N GLY A 55 16.16 -9.55 -11.75
CA GLY A 55 16.54 -8.23 -11.24
C GLY A 55 15.37 -7.26 -11.04
N LEU A 56 14.15 -7.79 -10.86
CA LEU A 56 12.90 -7.00 -10.82
C LEU A 56 12.72 -6.18 -9.52
N PHE A 57 13.54 -6.41 -8.51
CA PHE A 57 13.45 -5.76 -7.20
C PHE A 57 14.77 -5.13 -6.79
N GLN A 58 14.66 -3.99 -6.13
CA GLN A 58 15.77 -3.34 -5.45
C GLN A 58 15.57 -3.46 -3.94
N PHE A 59 16.54 -4.09 -3.28
CA PHE A 59 16.64 -4.08 -1.83
C PHE A 59 16.74 -2.64 -1.31
N TYR A 60 15.96 -2.33 -0.27
CA TYR A 60 15.95 -1.03 0.39
C TYR A 60 15.66 0.17 -0.54
N GLY A 61 14.90 -0.04 -1.61
CA GLY A 61 14.59 1.02 -2.58
C GLY A 61 13.77 2.19 -2.02
N ALA A 62 12.99 1.96 -0.97
CA ALA A 62 12.35 3.02 -0.19
C ALA A 62 13.23 3.36 1.04
N ASN A 63 14.11 4.35 0.87
CA ASN A 63 15.12 4.75 1.86
C ASN A 63 14.61 4.98 3.29
N ARG A 64 13.35 5.39 3.46
CA ARG A 64 12.79 5.71 4.78
C ARG A 64 12.39 4.48 5.58
N THR A 65 11.69 3.53 4.96
CA THR A 65 11.07 2.39 5.64
C THR A 65 11.82 1.08 5.41
N GLY A 66 12.73 1.04 4.43
CA GLY A 66 13.43 -0.16 4.01
C GLY A 66 12.59 -1.11 3.15
N ARG A 67 11.41 -0.66 2.68
CA ARG A 67 10.65 -1.39 1.67
C ARG A 67 11.47 -1.58 0.40
N PHE A 68 11.32 -2.74 -0.21
CA PHE A 68 11.85 -3.00 -1.53
C PHE A 68 11.14 -2.12 -2.54
N SER A 69 11.81 -1.72 -3.61
CA SER A 69 11.17 -1.04 -4.75
C SER A 69 11.24 -1.89 -6.02
N GLY A 70 10.27 -1.72 -6.91
CA GLY A 70 10.28 -2.35 -8.22
C GLY A 70 11.32 -1.75 -9.18
N ARG A 71 11.93 -2.60 -9.99
CA ARG A 71 12.81 -2.27 -11.13
C ARG A 71 12.26 -2.90 -12.42
N HIS A 72 12.73 -2.40 -13.56
CA HIS A 72 12.32 -2.87 -14.90
C HIS A 72 10.80 -2.86 -15.11
N ILE A 73 10.16 -4.03 -15.05
CA ILE A 73 8.70 -4.17 -15.13
C ILE A 73 8.00 -3.41 -13.99
N GLN A 74 8.66 -3.25 -12.83
CA GLN A 74 8.11 -2.68 -11.61
C GLN A 74 6.80 -3.39 -11.18
N LEU A 75 6.93 -4.64 -10.72
CA LEU A 75 5.83 -5.52 -10.32
C LEU A 75 4.92 -4.91 -9.23
N GLN A 76 5.48 -4.07 -8.37
CA GLN A 76 4.74 -3.36 -7.31
C GLN A 76 3.76 -2.30 -7.83
N ASN A 77 3.82 -1.95 -9.11
CA ASN A 77 3.00 -0.93 -9.74
C ASN A 77 2.40 -1.47 -11.05
N LEU A 78 1.82 -2.67 -10.98
CA LEU A 78 1.02 -3.23 -12.07
C LEU A 78 -0.45 -2.80 -11.92
N PRO A 79 -1.14 -2.43 -13.01
CA PRO A 79 -2.55 -2.06 -12.99
C PRO A 79 -3.45 -3.15 -12.41
N GLN A 80 -4.55 -2.74 -11.79
CA GLN A 80 -5.58 -3.66 -11.29
C GLN A 80 -6.40 -4.29 -12.42
N ASN A 81 -6.92 -5.48 -12.15
CA ASN A 81 -7.86 -6.18 -13.00
C ASN A 81 -9.28 -5.73 -12.62
N HIS A 82 -10.11 -5.41 -13.61
CA HIS A 82 -11.50 -4.95 -13.41
C HIS A 82 -12.51 -5.72 -14.27
N ILE A 83 -12.06 -6.38 -15.35
CA ILE A 83 -12.91 -7.27 -16.14
C ILE A 83 -12.99 -8.66 -15.50
N SER A 84 -14.16 -9.28 -15.58
CA SER A 84 -14.39 -10.66 -15.12
C SER A 84 -13.99 -11.72 -16.15
N THR A 85 -13.83 -11.33 -17.42
CA THR A 85 -13.53 -12.20 -18.57
C THR A 85 -12.08 -12.06 -19.01
N LEU A 86 -11.16 -12.20 -18.05
CA LEU A 86 -9.71 -12.06 -18.28
C LEU A 86 -9.20 -13.09 -19.28
N ASP A 87 -9.67 -14.33 -19.20
CA ASP A 87 -9.25 -15.43 -20.07
C ASP A 87 -9.64 -15.15 -21.52
N GLU A 88 -10.90 -14.78 -21.77
CA GLU A 88 -11.39 -14.50 -23.12
C GLU A 88 -10.66 -13.28 -23.71
N ALA A 89 -10.47 -12.22 -22.93
CA ALA A 89 -9.73 -11.05 -23.37
C ALA A 89 -8.27 -11.40 -23.70
N ARG A 90 -7.63 -12.24 -22.88
CA ARG A 90 -6.26 -12.71 -23.09
C ARG A 90 -6.13 -13.54 -24.35
N GLU A 91 -7.04 -14.49 -24.60
CA GLU A 91 -6.98 -15.33 -25.79
C GLU A 91 -7.22 -14.54 -27.08
N LEU A 92 -8.16 -13.60 -27.09
CA LEU A 92 -8.36 -12.70 -28.23
C LEU A 92 -7.09 -11.90 -28.56
N VAL A 93 -6.38 -11.40 -27.54
CA VAL A 93 -5.11 -10.70 -27.73
C VAL A 93 -4.04 -11.64 -28.29
N LYS A 94 -3.94 -12.88 -27.77
CA LYS A 94 -2.98 -13.88 -28.26
C LYS A 94 -3.25 -14.31 -29.72
N MET A 95 -4.51 -14.36 -30.12
CA MET A 95 -4.92 -14.65 -31.50
C MET A 95 -4.72 -13.46 -32.46
N GLY A 96 -4.45 -12.26 -31.93
CA GLY A 96 -4.33 -11.04 -32.74
C GLY A 96 -5.67 -10.44 -33.18
N GLU A 97 -6.77 -10.85 -32.55
CA GLU A 97 -8.15 -10.47 -32.92
C GLU A 97 -8.55 -9.11 -32.34
N ILE A 98 -7.79 -8.06 -32.69
CA ILE A 98 -7.96 -6.71 -32.13
C ILE A 98 -9.36 -6.13 -32.42
N LYS A 99 -9.94 -6.40 -33.60
CA LYS A 99 -11.28 -5.91 -33.95
C LYS A 99 -12.37 -6.53 -33.08
N MET A 100 -12.24 -7.81 -32.76
CA MET A 100 -13.18 -8.50 -31.87
C MET A 100 -13.03 -8.02 -30.43
N LEU A 101 -11.78 -7.81 -29.99
CA LEU A 101 -11.48 -7.22 -28.68
C LEU A 101 -12.10 -5.82 -28.54
N GLU A 102 -11.97 -4.97 -29.56
CA GLU A 102 -12.60 -3.64 -29.61
C GLU A 102 -14.12 -3.74 -29.62
N SER A 103 -14.70 -4.68 -30.37
CA SER A 103 -16.16 -4.86 -30.41
C SER A 103 -16.75 -5.31 -29.07
N ILE A 104 -16.04 -6.13 -28.30
CA ILE A 104 -16.52 -6.67 -27.01
C ILE A 104 -16.29 -5.67 -25.87
N TYR A 105 -15.10 -5.06 -25.82
CA TYR A 105 -14.66 -4.29 -24.67
C TYR A 105 -14.56 -2.77 -24.93
N GLY A 106 -14.61 -2.34 -26.19
CA GLY A 106 -14.47 -0.95 -26.61
C GLY A 106 -13.03 -0.42 -26.48
N ASN A 107 -12.54 -0.28 -25.25
CA ASN A 107 -11.27 0.38 -24.97
C ASN A 107 -10.09 -0.60 -24.97
N VAL A 108 -9.57 -0.95 -26.15
CA VAL A 108 -8.43 -1.88 -26.30
C VAL A 108 -7.21 -1.49 -25.43
N PRO A 109 -6.73 -0.23 -25.38
CA PRO A 109 -5.61 0.14 -24.52
C PRO A 109 -5.84 -0.10 -23.03
N ASP A 110 -7.09 0.04 -22.56
CA ASP A 110 -7.46 -0.28 -21.19
C ASP A 110 -7.40 -1.78 -20.92
N ILE A 111 -7.96 -2.59 -21.81
CA ILE A 111 -7.91 -4.06 -21.70
C ILE A 111 -6.46 -4.56 -21.70
N LEU A 112 -5.62 -4.06 -22.61
CA LEU A 112 -4.19 -4.36 -22.61
C LEU A 112 -3.50 -3.95 -21.31
N SER A 113 -3.96 -2.86 -20.65
CA SER A 113 -3.45 -2.44 -19.34
C SER A 113 -3.84 -3.41 -18.23
N GLN A 114 -5.08 -3.90 -18.24
CA GLN A 114 -5.57 -4.87 -17.26
C GLN A 114 -4.93 -6.26 -17.45
N LEU A 115 -4.59 -6.63 -18.69
CA LEU A 115 -3.96 -7.91 -19.02
C LEU A 115 -2.47 -8.00 -18.63
N ILE A 116 -1.83 -6.91 -18.16
CA ILE A 116 -0.39 -6.89 -17.89
C ILE A 116 0.04 -7.96 -16.89
N ARG A 117 -0.75 -8.22 -15.84
CA ARG A 117 -0.40 -9.26 -14.86
C ARG A 117 -0.37 -10.65 -15.48
N THR A 118 -1.28 -10.90 -16.42
CA THR A 118 -1.44 -12.20 -17.07
C THR A 118 -0.22 -12.61 -17.90
N MET A 119 0.68 -11.68 -18.25
CA MET A 119 1.93 -12.02 -18.93
C MET A 119 2.90 -12.82 -18.05
N LEU A 120 2.71 -12.80 -16.73
CA LEU A 120 3.51 -13.57 -15.78
C LEU A 120 2.82 -14.92 -15.59
N VAL A 121 3.48 -15.99 -16.06
CA VAL A 121 2.97 -17.36 -16.04
C VAL A 121 3.92 -18.26 -15.25
N PRO A 122 3.41 -19.29 -14.56
CA PRO A 122 4.27 -20.26 -13.89
C PRO A 122 5.03 -21.09 -14.93
N LYS A 123 6.12 -21.72 -14.47
CA LYS A 123 6.81 -22.76 -15.25
C LYS A 123 5.85 -23.91 -15.56
N GLU A 124 6.08 -24.59 -16.68
CA GLU A 124 5.43 -25.86 -17.03
C GLU A 124 5.41 -26.85 -15.86
N GLY A 125 4.23 -27.40 -15.55
CA GLY A 125 4.00 -28.31 -14.43
C GLY A 125 3.95 -27.64 -13.04
N CYS A 126 4.02 -26.32 -12.97
CA CYS A 126 3.91 -25.54 -11.75
C CYS A 126 2.66 -24.64 -11.76
N GLU A 127 2.32 -24.12 -10.59
CA GLU A 127 1.31 -23.08 -10.36
C GLU A 127 1.89 -21.97 -9.48
N PHE A 128 1.23 -20.81 -9.45
CA PHE A 128 1.53 -19.80 -8.44
C PHE A 128 0.65 -19.97 -7.20
N ILE A 129 1.27 -19.79 -6.03
CA ILE A 129 0.56 -19.56 -4.77
C ILE A 129 0.82 -18.11 -4.40
N VAL A 130 -0.24 -17.31 -4.38
CA VAL A 130 -0.18 -15.90 -4.02
C VAL A 130 -0.79 -15.74 -2.64
N ALA A 131 -0.06 -15.12 -1.72
CA ALA A 131 -0.55 -14.88 -0.37
C ALA A 131 -0.13 -13.49 0.12
N ASP A 132 -1.06 -12.77 0.75
CA ASP A 132 -0.85 -11.44 1.29
C ASP A 132 -1.20 -11.37 2.77
N PHE A 133 -0.56 -10.46 3.51
CA PHE A 133 -0.99 -10.20 4.87
C PHE A 133 -2.29 -9.39 4.89
N SER A 134 -3.31 -9.90 5.57
CA SER A 134 -4.59 -9.23 5.66
C SER A 134 -4.50 -7.97 6.54
N ALA A 135 -4.57 -6.78 5.95
CA ALA A 135 -4.56 -5.49 6.66
C ALA A 135 -3.35 -5.30 7.60
N ILE A 136 -2.15 -5.69 7.17
CA ILE A 136 -0.94 -5.70 8.01
C ILE A 136 -0.64 -4.34 8.67
N GLU A 137 -0.76 -3.24 7.92
CA GLU A 137 -0.45 -1.92 8.47
C GLU A 137 -1.39 -1.53 9.62
N ALA A 138 -2.69 -1.85 9.50
CA ALA A 138 -3.66 -1.57 10.55
C ALA A 138 -3.41 -2.44 11.80
N ARG A 139 -3.06 -3.72 11.61
CA ARG A 139 -2.68 -4.63 12.70
C ARG A 139 -1.42 -4.15 13.42
N VAL A 140 -0.38 -3.80 12.66
CA VAL A 140 0.90 -3.31 13.20
C VAL A 140 0.72 -1.97 13.90
N LEU A 141 -0.04 -1.02 13.32
CA LEU A 141 -0.32 0.28 13.95
C LEU A 141 -1.05 0.08 15.29
N ALA A 142 -2.12 -0.72 15.30
CA ALA A 142 -2.86 -1.04 16.52
C ALA A 142 -1.96 -1.71 17.56
N TRP A 143 -1.06 -2.60 17.15
CA TRP A 143 -0.13 -3.27 18.04
C TRP A 143 0.95 -2.34 18.61
N LEU A 144 1.53 -1.47 17.77
CA LEU A 144 2.50 -0.47 18.21
C LEU A 144 1.87 0.51 19.22
N ALA A 145 0.67 0.99 18.92
CA ALA A 145 -0.08 1.93 19.75
C ALA A 145 -0.74 1.28 20.99
N GLY A 146 -0.97 -0.04 20.98
CA GLY A 146 -1.69 -0.74 22.03
C GLY A 146 -3.22 -0.57 21.98
N GLU A 147 -3.79 -0.38 20.78
CA GLU A 147 -5.24 -0.18 20.59
C GLU A 147 -6.01 -1.51 20.71
N ARG A 148 -6.45 -1.83 21.93
CA ARG A 148 -6.94 -3.17 22.28
C ARG A 148 -8.16 -3.61 21.51
N TRP A 149 -9.21 -2.80 21.42
CA TRP A 149 -10.44 -3.19 20.74
C TRP A 149 -10.19 -3.54 19.27
N ARG A 150 -9.25 -2.84 18.62
CA ARG A 150 -8.87 -3.09 17.24
C ARG A 150 -8.12 -4.40 17.10
N LEU A 151 -7.19 -4.67 18.03
CA LEU A 151 -6.50 -5.96 18.10
C LEU A 151 -7.48 -7.11 18.36
N ASP A 152 -8.49 -6.91 19.21
CA ASP A 152 -9.50 -7.92 19.51
C ASP A 152 -10.42 -8.19 18.32
N ALA A 153 -10.88 -7.15 17.61
CA ALA A 153 -11.63 -7.30 16.35
C ALA A 153 -10.84 -8.13 15.33
N PHE A 154 -9.55 -7.87 15.22
CA PHE A 154 -8.65 -8.64 14.37
C PHE A 154 -8.46 -10.11 14.78
N ARG A 155 -8.46 -10.42 16.08
CA ARG A 155 -8.39 -11.79 16.62
C ARG A 155 -9.69 -12.55 16.40
N ASN A 156 -10.82 -11.85 16.48
CA ASN A 156 -12.15 -12.40 16.27
C ASN A 156 -12.50 -12.61 14.78
N GLY A 157 -11.59 -12.26 13.85
CA GLY A 157 -11.84 -12.36 12.41
C GLY A 157 -12.89 -11.36 11.90
N GLU A 158 -13.09 -10.25 12.62
CA GLU A 158 -14.07 -9.22 12.24
C GLU A 158 -13.59 -8.43 11.01
N ASP A 159 -14.54 -7.93 10.21
CA ASP A 159 -14.24 -6.95 9.17
C ASP A 159 -13.88 -5.63 9.85
N ILE A 160 -12.59 -5.26 9.80
CA ILE A 160 -12.10 -4.08 10.51
C ILE A 160 -12.81 -2.79 10.10
N TYR A 161 -13.30 -2.69 8.86
CA TYR A 161 -14.02 -1.50 8.42
C TYR A 161 -15.43 -1.42 9.03
N CYS A 162 -16.08 -2.57 9.20
CA CYS A 162 -17.32 -2.68 9.96
C CYS A 162 -17.09 -2.38 11.45
N ALA A 163 -16.04 -2.93 12.04
CA ALA A 163 -15.69 -2.69 13.44
C ALA A 163 -15.37 -1.22 13.69
N SER A 164 -14.55 -0.58 12.85
CA SER A 164 -14.23 0.85 12.94
C SER A 164 -15.47 1.71 12.75
N ALA A 165 -16.34 1.41 11.76
CA ALA A 165 -17.60 2.13 11.61
C ALA A 165 -18.50 1.98 12.85
N SER A 166 -18.57 0.77 13.42
CA SER A 166 -19.39 0.52 14.61
C SER A 166 -18.90 1.33 15.82
N GLN A 167 -17.58 1.40 16.02
CA GLN A 167 -16.98 2.20 17.09
C GLN A 167 -17.15 3.70 16.87
N MET A 168 -17.03 4.18 15.62
CA MET A 168 -17.21 5.60 15.28
C MET A 168 -18.64 6.09 15.50
N PHE A 169 -19.63 5.31 15.04
CA PHE A 169 -21.03 5.74 15.00
C PHE A 169 -21.87 5.20 16.17
N GLY A 170 -21.31 4.32 17.01
CA GLY A 170 -22.00 3.74 18.16
C GLY A 170 -23.16 2.81 17.78
N VAL A 171 -23.18 2.27 16.56
CA VAL A 171 -24.22 1.37 16.04
C VAL A 171 -23.60 0.09 15.48
N PRO A 172 -24.28 -1.07 15.53
CA PRO A 172 -23.77 -2.28 14.88
C PRO A 172 -23.67 -2.09 13.36
N VAL A 173 -22.54 -2.47 12.77
CA VAL A 173 -22.32 -2.47 11.32
C VAL A 173 -21.95 -3.86 10.86
N VAL A 174 -22.75 -4.43 9.95
CA VAL A 174 -22.51 -5.76 9.37
C VAL A 174 -22.40 -5.63 7.86
N LYS A 175 -21.38 -6.27 7.25
CA LYS A 175 -21.19 -6.28 5.80
C LYS A 175 -22.45 -6.87 5.13
N HIS A 176 -23.06 -6.11 4.22
CA HIS A 176 -24.34 -6.44 3.55
C HIS A 176 -25.54 -6.65 4.50
N GLY A 177 -25.47 -6.12 5.72
CA GLY A 177 -26.52 -6.23 6.73
C GLY A 177 -26.86 -4.89 7.36
N VAL A 178 -27.12 -4.91 8.68
CA VAL A 178 -27.47 -3.73 9.48
C VAL A 178 -26.39 -2.65 9.33
N ASN A 179 -26.81 -1.44 8.95
CA ASN A 179 -25.96 -0.27 8.70
C ASN A 179 -24.77 -0.54 7.75
N GLY A 180 -24.90 -1.49 6.83
CA GLY A 180 -23.80 -1.92 5.95
C GLY A 180 -23.22 -0.78 5.08
N GLU A 181 -23.99 0.26 4.80
CA GLU A 181 -23.57 1.48 4.13
C GLU A 181 -22.47 2.25 4.89
N LEU A 182 -22.45 2.16 6.23
CA LEU A 182 -21.45 2.82 7.07
C LEU A 182 -20.07 2.16 6.96
N ARG A 183 -19.98 0.91 6.52
CA ARG A 183 -18.71 0.20 6.27
C ARG A 183 -17.79 1.02 5.37
N GLN A 184 -18.36 1.70 4.37
CA GLN A 184 -17.59 2.51 3.45
C GLN A 184 -16.96 3.73 4.14
N LYS A 185 -17.68 4.37 5.07
CA LYS A 185 -17.14 5.45 5.92
C LYS A 185 -16.02 4.93 6.82
N GLY A 186 -16.22 3.76 7.45
CA GLY A 186 -15.20 3.08 8.25
C GLY A 186 -13.93 2.76 7.46
N LYS A 187 -14.07 2.29 6.21
CA LYS A 187 -12.92 1.99 5.34
C LYS A 187 -12.07 3.22 5.03
N VAL A 188 -12.70 4.32 4.60
CA VAL A 188 -11.98 5.56 4.28
C VAL A 188 -11.31 6.14 5.53
N ALA A 189 -12.00 6.12 6.67
CA ALA A 189 -11.46 6.60 7.92
C ALA A 189 -10.26 5.77 8.39
N GLU A 190 -10.36 4.43 8.36
CA GLU A 190 -9.28 3.53 8.79
C GLU A 190 -8.01 3.71 7.95
N LEU A 191 -8.16 3.89 6.63
CA LEU A 191 -7.03 4.07 5.72
C LEU A 191 -6.40 5.46 5.79
N ALA A 192 -7.18 6.51 6.06
CA ALA A 192 -6.70 7.89 6.01
C ALA A 192 -6.27 8.43 7.37
N CYS A 193 -6.96 8.06 8.45
CA CYS A 193 -6.79 8.71 9.75
C CYS A 193 -5.64 8.12 10.56
N GLY A 194 -5.23 6.86 10.32
CA GLY A 194 -4.23 6.11 11.08
C GLY A 194 -2.87 6.79 11.29
N TYR A 195 -2.54 7.76 10.44
CA TYR A 195 -1.27 8.52 10.50
C TYR A 195 -1.51 10.03 10.57
N GLN A 196 -2.52 10.43 11.36
CA GLN A 196 -2.88 11.83 11.61
C GLN A 196 -3.37 12.58 10.36
N GLY A 197 -3.96 11.85 9.41
CA GLY A 197 -4.59 12.41 8.22
C GLY A 197 -5.74 13.35 8.55
N GLY A 198 -5.90 14.39 7.74
CA GLY A 198 -7.04 15.32 7.75
C GLY A 198 -7.88 15.19 6.48
N SER A 199 -8.80 16.13 6.23
CA SER A 199 -9.74 16.05 5.09
C SER A 199 -9.06 15.82 3.74
N GLY A 200 -7.91 16.47 3.49
CA GLY A 200 -7.14 16.26 2.26
C GLY A 200 -6.64 14.82 2.07
N ALA A 201 -6.33 14.10 3.15
CA ALA A 201 -5.96 12.69 3.10
C ALA A 201 -7.17 11.81 2.75
N LEU A 202 -8.33 12.09 3.36
CA LEU A 202 -9.58 11.38 3.04
C LEU A 202 -9.99 11.59 1.58
N ILE A 203 -9.93 12.83 1.08
CA ILE A 203 -10.19 13.15 -0.34
C ILE A 203 -9.23 12.37 -1.25
N SER A 204 -7.94 12.33 -0.91
CA SER A 204 -6.94 11.59 -1.69
C SER A 204 -7.18 10.07 -1.70
N MET A 205 -7.78 9.53 -0.62
CA MET A 205 -8.21 8.13 -0.53
C MET A 205 -9.57 7.86 -1.20
N GLY A 206 -10.11 8.84 -1.93
CA GLY A 206 -11.33 8.67 -2.72
C GLY A 206 -12.63 8.90 -1.97
N ALA A 207 -12.61 9.58 -0.81
CA ALA A 207 -13.81 9.84 -0.02
C ALA A 207 -14.98 10.39 -0.88
N LEU A 208 -14.70 11.41 -1.70
CA LEU A 208 -15.71 12.07 -2.52
C LEU A 208 -16.25 11.17 -3.64
N SER A 209 -15.37 10.41 -4.31
CA SER A 209 -15.77 9.42 -5.33
C SER A 209 -16.61 8.28 -4.76
N MET A 210 -16.54 8.07 -3.44
CA MET A 210 -17.29 7.04 -2.71
C MET A 210 -18.60 7.58 -2.11
N GLY A 211 -18.99 8.80 -2.47
CA GLY A 211 -20.28 9.39 -2.08
C GLY A 211 -20.27 10.14 -0.74
N LEU A 212 -19.11 10.32 -0.09
CA LEU A 212 -18.98 11.19 1.08
C LEU A 212 -18.98 12.65 0.66
N LYS A 213 -19.69 13.49 1.41
CA LYS A 213 -19.63 14.95 1.20
C LYS A 213 -18.44 15.55 1.94
N GLU A 214 -17.88 16.62 1.39
CA GLU A 214 -16.72 17.29 1.98
C GLU A 214 -17.03 17.84 3.38
N GLU A 215 -18.26 18.31 3.59
CA GLU A 215 -18.79 18.78 4.88
C GLU A 215 -18.84 17.69 5.97
N GLU A 216 -18.92 16.41 5.60
CA GLU A 216 -18.96 15.29 6.56
C GLU A 216 -17.55 14.84 7.01
N LEU A 217 -16.48 15.26 6.30
CA LEU A 217 -15.13 14.77 6.55
C LEU A 217 -14.56 15.15 7.92
N PRO A 218 -14.74 16.40 8.43
CA PRO A 218 -14.27 16.77 9.75
C PRO A 218 -14.86 15.89 10.86
N ASP A 219 -16.16 15.64 10.82
CA ASP A 219 -16.87 14.82 11.81
C ASP A 219 -16.39 13.36 11.77
N ILE A 220 -16.18 12.81 10.57
CA ILE A 220 -15.61 11.45 10.40
C ILE A 220 -14.23 11.35 11.05
N ILE A 221 -13.38 12.36 10.85
CA ILE A 221 -12.03 12.39 11.43
C ILE A 221 -12.10 12.45 12.95
N GLU A 222 -12.98 13.29 13.49
CA GLU A 222 -13.17 13.43 14.93
C GLU A 222 -13.68 12.13 15.57
N GLN A 223 -14.71 11.53 14.99
CA GLN A 223 -15.27 10.25 15.47
C GLN A 223 -14.25 9.13 15.42
N TRP A 224 -13.45 9.02 14.34
CA TRP A 224 -12.39 8.01 14.27
C TRP A 224 -11.32 8.22 15.33
N ARG A 225 -10.92 9.47 15.59
CA ARG A 225 -9.94 9.81 16.63
C ARG A 225 -10.47 9.50 18.03
N ALA A 226 -11.73 9.81 18.29
CA ALA A 226 -12.41 9.48 19.54
C ALA A 226 -12.50 7.96 19.75
N ALA A 227 -12.77 7.21 18.67
CA ALA A 227 -12.80 5.73 18.68
C ALA A 227 -11.39 5.09 18.77
N SER A 228 -10.32 5.83 18.49
CA SER A 228 -8.94 5.30 18.42
C SER A 228 -7.98 6.06 19.34
N PRO A 229 -8.30 6.20 20.65
CA PRO A 229 -7.57 7.09 21.54
C PRO A 229 -6.10 6.71 21.72
N HIS A 230 -5.76 5.41 21.71
CA HIS A 230 -4.37 4.98 21.90
C HIS A 230 -3.53 5.25 20.65
N ILE A 231 -4.12 5.11 19.45
CA ILE A 231 -3.43 5.48 18.21
C ILE A 231 -3.19 7.00 18.15
N VAL A 232 -4.18 7.80 18.56
CA VAL A 232 -4.03 9.26 18.63
C VAL A 232 -2.92 9.63 19.62
N GLN A 233 -2.92 9.03 20.81
CA GLN A 233 -1.89 9.25 21.82
C GLN A 233 -0.51 8.83 21.30
N PHE A 234 -0.42 7.70 20.60
CA PHE A 234 0.83 7.19 20.03
C PHE A 234 1.48 8.19 19.06
N TRP A 235 0.71 8.92 18.24
CA TRP A 235 1.28 9.95 17.37
C TRP A 235 1.98 11.05 18.16
N TRP A 236 1.34 11.55 19.22
CA TRP A 236 1.88 12.61 20.06
C TRP A 236 3.08 12.13 20.87
N ASP A 237 3.03 10.90 21.37
CA ASP A 237 4.16 10.29 22.08
C ASP A 237 5.36 10.11 21.15
N MET A 238 5.14 9.67 19.91
CA MET A 238 6.18 9.55 18.89
C MET A 238 6.85 10.89 18.57
N GLU A 239 6.05 11.95 18.42
CA GLU A 239 6.57 13.31 18.19
C GLU A 239 7.36 13.82 19.40
N LYS A 240 6.78 13.70 20.60
CA LYS A 240 7.41 14.14 21.85
C LYS A 240 8.74 13.42 22.06
N ALA A 241 8.76 12.08 21.98
CA ALA A 241 9.97 11.29 22.18
C ALA A 241 11.06 11.64 21.16
N ALA A 242 10.71 11.82 19.88
CA ALA A 242 11.65 12.23 18.85
C ALA A 242 12.25 13.62 19.12
N VAL A 243 11.40 14.59 19.49
CA VAL A 243 11.83 15.96 19.81
C VAL A 243 12.68 16.01 21.07
N ASP A 244 12.27 15.34 22.13
CA ASP A 244 12.99 15.30 23.41
C ASP A 244 14.36 14.63 23.22
N THR A 245 14.44 13.56 22.44
CA THR A 245 15.71 12.91 22.07
C THR A 245 16.66 13.86 21.34
N VAL A 246 16.15 14.67 20.40
CA VAL A 246 16.97 15.65 19.66
C VAL A 246 17.42 16.81 20.56
N LYS A 247 16.62 17.20 21.56
CA LYS A 247 16.96 18.29 22.49
C LYS A 247 17.94 17.88 23.58
N THR A 248 17.71 16.70 24.17
CA THR A 248 18.44 16.22 25.36
C THR A 248 19.61 15.32 25.00
N HIS A 249 19.58 14.71 23.80
CA HIS A 249 20.47 13.62 23.39
C HIS A 249 20.38 12.35 24.26
N GLU A 250 19.38 12.27 25.13
CA GLU A 250 19.05 11.06 25.89
C GLU A 250 18.10 10.16 25.08
N GLU A 251 18.05 8.88 25.42
CA GLU A 251 17.11 7.94 24.80
C GLU A 251 15.69 8.16 25.35
N HIS A 252 14.70 8.30 24.46
CA HIS A 252 13.28 8.36 24.84
C HIS A 252 12.48 7.29 24.09
N ALA A 253 11.36 6.86 24.65
CA ALA A 253 10.51 5.83 24.06
C ALA A 253 9.08 6.32 23.85
N ALA A 254 8.43 5.76 22.82
CA ALA A 254 7.01 5.87 22.56
C ALA A 254 6.46 4.46 22.34
N GLY A 255 5.86 3.88 23.39
CA GLY A 255 5.44 2.48 23.39
C GLY A 255 6.60 1.53 23.07
N ARG A 256 6.48 0.81 21.94
CA ARG A 256 7.46 -0.19 21.47
C ARG A 256 8.60 0.41 20.63
N ILE A 257 8.57 1.72 20.38
CA ILE A 257 9.58 2.43 19.59
C ILE A 257 10.51 3.20 20.51
N ARG A 258 11.81 3.16 20.22
CA ARG A 258 12.82 3.95 20.93
C ARG A 258 13.49 4.95 20.00
N PHE A 259 13.82 6.11 20.52
CA PHE A 259 14.55 7.16 19.83
C PHE A 259 15.90 7.37 20.50
N GLN A 260 16.96 7.36 19.69
CA GLN A 260 18.34 7.51 20.14
C GLN A 260 19.01 8.63 19.34
N TYR A 261 19.93 9.37 19.96
CA TYR A 261 20.70 10.39 19.27
C TYR A 261 22.20 10.13 19.38
N TYR A 262 22.85 9.93 18.24
CA TYR A 262 24.32 9.87 18.16
C TYR A 262 24.78 10.15 16.74
N SER A 263 26.04 10.58 16.59
CA SER A 263 26.66 10.88 15.30
C SER A 263 25.83 11.85 14.43
N GLY A 264 25.24 12.88 15.05
CA GLY A 264 24.42 13.89 14.38
C GLY A 264 23.12 13.35 13.76
N THR A 265 22.66 12.18 14.20
CA THR A 265 21.51 11.47 13.64
C THR A 265 20.53 11.08 14.73
N LEU A 266 19.25 11.35 14.50
CA LEU A 266 18.17 10.77 15.27
C LEU A 266 17.85 9.39 14.69
N TRP A 267 17.95 8.36 15.52
CA TRP A 267 17.65 6.97 15.17
C TRP A 267 16.33 6.56 15.81
N MET A 268 15.41 6.05 15.00
CA MET A 268 14.20 5.39 15.48
C MET A 268 14.43 3.89 15.45
N ALA A 269 14.60 3.27 16.61
CA ALA A 269 14.76 1.83 16.77
C ALA A 269 13.37 1.15 16.83
N LEU A 270 13.15 0.24 15.88
CA LEU A 270 11.95 -0.59 15.77
C LEU A 270 12.02 -1.76 16.77
N PRO A 271 10.89 -2.46 17.02
CA PRO A 271 10.85 -3.56 17.99
C PRO A 271 11.80 -4.70 17.64
N GLY A 272 11.94 -5.02 16.34
CA GLY A 272 12.91 -6.00 15.84
C GLY A 272 14.37 -5.52 15.80
N GLY A 273 14.69 -4.36 16.41
CA GLY A 273 16.06 -3.84 16.53
C GLY A 273 16.59 -3.05 15.34
N ARG A 274 15.97 -3.18 14.15
CA ARG A 274 16.32 -2.35 12.98
C ARG A 274 16.06 -0.87 13.28
N LYS A 275 16.93 0.02 12.79
CA LYS A 275 16.83 1.47 13.03
C LYS A 275 16.56 2.26 11.75
N LEU A 276 15.72 3.28 11.84
CA LEU A 276 15.49 4.27 10.78
C LEU A 276 16.27 5.56 11.10
N ALA A 277 16.98 6.10 10.10
CA ALA A 277 17.87 7.25 10.27
C ALA A 277 17.20 8.58 9.86
N TYR A 278 17.23 9.57 10.75
CA TYR A 278 16.82 10.95 10.51
C TYR A 278 18.06 11.84 10.65
N LEU A 279 18.72 12.10 9.51
CA LEU A 279 20.04 12.72 9.46
C LEU A 279 19.96 14.22 9.76
N LYS A 280 20.91 14.73 10.56
CA LYS A 280 21.02 16.15 10.94
C LYS A 280 19.67 16.74 11.34
N PRO A 281 18.99 16.15 12.34
CA PRO A 281 17.68 16.61 12.74
C PRO A 281 17.77 18.02 13.33
N LYS A 282 16.78 18.87 13.06
CA LYS A 282 16.69 20.23 13.60
C LYS A 282 15.24 20.60 13.87
N LEU A 283 15.02 21.36 14.93
CA LEU A 283 13.74 22.05 15.13
C LEU A 283 13.76 23.34 14.32
N GLN A 284 12.78 23.50 13.43
CA GLN A 284 12.62 24.70 12.63
C GLN A 284 11.15 25.10 12.56
N PRO A 285 10.83 26.40 12.46
CA PRO A 285 9.47 26.83 12.18
C PRO A 285 8.98 26.22 10.87
N ASN A 286 7.82 25.57 10.91
CA ASN A 286 7.15 25.09 9.71
C ASN A 286 6.42 26.24 9.00
N ARG A 287 5.71 25.92 7.90
CA ARG A 287 4.93 26.89 7.11
C ARG A 287 3.86 27.65 7.90
N PHE A 288 3.50 27.16 9.10
CA PHE A 288 2.52 27.77 10.00
C PHE A 288 3.18 28.44 11.22
N GLY A 289 4.51 28.61 11.22
CA GLY A 289 5.26 29.26 12.30
C GLY A 289 5.45 28.40 13.56
N ARG A 290 4.97 27.15 13.58
CA ARG A 290 5.18 26.23 14.71
C ARG A 290 6.51 25.50 14.57
N MET A 291 7.24 25.33 15.67
CA MET A 291 8.46 24.54 15.66
C MET A 291 8.14 23.08 15.33
N SER A 292 8.81 22.55 14.31
CA SER A 292 8.62 21.20 13.80
C SER A 292 9.97 20.52 13.61
N LEU A 293 9.99 19.20 13.74
CA LEU A 293 11.19 18.42 13.54
C LEU A 293 11.46 18.26 12.04
N THR A 294 12.68 18.59 11.63
CA THR A 294 13.14 18.46 10.25
C THR A 294 14.40 17.61 10.18
N PHE A 295 14.66 16.97 9.05
CA PHE A 295 15.86 16.18 8.81
C PHE A 295 16.30 16.29 7.35
N GLU A 296 17.56 15.94 7.05
CA GLU A 296 18.07 15.83 5.68
C GLU A 296 17.84 14.43 5.12
N GLY A 297 17.31 14.34 3.90
CA GLY A 297 17.11 13.09 3.21
C GLY A 297 16.94 13.28 1.72
N VAL A 298 17.06 12.20 0.96
CA VAL A 298 16.72 12.19 -0.46
C VAL A 298 15.22 12.44 -0.59
N GLY A 299 14.83 13.52 -1.29
CA GLY A 299 13.45 13.96 -1.41
C GLY A 299 12.88 13.77 -2.81
N ASN A 300 11.55 13.80 -2.90
CA ASN A 300 10.80 13.81 -4.17
C ASN A 300 10.72 15.21 -4.80
N ALA A 301 11.62 16.14 -4.44
CA ALA A 301 11.69 17.45 -5.08
C ALA A 301 12.11 17.26 -6.54
N ALA A 302 11.10 17.16 -7.41
CA ALA A 302 11.13 17.20 -8.86
C ALA A 302 12.39 16.57 -9.50
N GLY A 303 12.39 15.25 -9.66
CA GLY A 303 13.13 14.57 -10.73
C GLY A 303 14.66 14.51 -10.64
N SER A 304 15.31 15.06 -9.61
CA SER A 304 16.79 15.11 -9.55
C SER A 304 17.45 14.17 -8.53
N GLY A 305 16.69 13.47 -7.69
CA GLY A 305 17.28 12.62 -6.64
C GLY A 305 18.12 13.39 -5.61
N GLY A 306 17.92 14.71 -5.52
CA GLY A 306 18.67 15.59 -4.63
C GLY A 306 18.35 15.39 -3.15
N TRP A 307 19.33 15.68 -2.31
CA TRP A 307 19.15 15.83 -0.87
C TRP A 307 18.35 17.10 -0.58
N SER A 308 17.34 16.99 0.27
CA SER A 308 16.57 18.14 0.75
C SER A 308 16.27 18.00 2.24
N ARG A 309 16.01 19.13 2.88
CA ARG A 309 15.48 19.15 4.24
C ARG A 309 13.98 18.93 4.20
N GLN A 310 13.49 18.00 5.00
CA GLN A 310 12.10 17.55 5.01
C GLN A 310 11.54 17.68 6.43
N GLU A 311 10.27 18.06 6.54
CA GLU A 311 9.52 18.10 7.79
C GLU A 311 9.03 16.70 8.18
N THR A 312 8.98 16.42 9.48
CA THR A 312 8.33 15.24 10.05
C THR A 312 7.53 15.63 11.28
N TYR A 313 6.58 14.79 11.64
CA TYR A 313 5.64 15.00 12.74
C TYR A 313 5.13 13.63 13.22
N GLY A 314 4.38 13.60 14.33
CA GLY A 314 3.91 12.38 14.98
C GLY A 314 3.31 11.33 14.04
N GLY A 315 2.36 11.73 13.20
CA GLY A 315 1.73 10.86 12.20
C GLY A 315 2.73 10.29 11.18
N LYS A 316 3.65 11.11 10.66
CA LYS A 316 4.67 10.63 9.70
C LYS A 316 5.68 9.68 10.33
N LEU A 317 6.08 9.93 11.57
CA LEU A 317 6.95 9.03 12.35
C LEU A 317 6.25 7.69 12.60
N SER A 318 4.95 7.73 12.94
CA SER A 318 4.12 6.54 13.17
C SER A 318 3.90 5.72 11.90
N GLU A 319 3.67 6.38 10.76
CA GLU A 319 3.61 5.74 9.44
C GLU A 319 4.93 5.03 9.12
N ASN A 320 6.06 5.74 9.28
CA ASN A 320 7.37 5.16 9.00
C ASN A 320 7.64 3.94 9.88
N ALA A 321 7.34 4.00 11.18
CA ALA A 321 7.49 2.89 12.10
C ALA A 321 6.61 1.69 11.71
N THR A 322 5.35 1.94 11.36
CA THR A 322 4.38 0.91 10.97
C THR A 322 4.80 0.22 9.68
N GLN A 323 5.06 0.98 8.62
CA GLN A 323 5.46 0.45 7.31
C GLN A 323 6.79 -0.30 7.36
N ALA A 324 7.74 0.19 8.17
CA ALA A 324 9.01 -0.45 8.37
C ALA A 324 8.87 -1.76 9.15
N THR A 325 8.07 -1.77 10.21
CA THR A 325 7.80 -2.98 11.00
C THR A 325 7.06 -4.03 10.17
N ALA A 326 6.06 -3.64 9.37
CA ALA A 326 5.36 -4.54 8.44
C ALA A 326 6.31 -5.17 7.42
N ARG A 327 7.27 -4.39 6.90
CA ARG A 327 8.33 -4.91 6.01
C ARG A 327 9.22 -5.93 6.70
N ASP A 328 9.54 -5.73 7.98
CA ASP A 328 10.37 -6.66 8.73
C ASP A 328 9.63 -7.97 9.02
N ILE A 329 8.33 -7.89 9.34
CA ILE A 329 7.44 -9.06 9.46
C ILE A 329 7.41 -9.85 8.15
N LEU A 330 7.23 -9.18 7.01
CA LEU A 330 7.26 -9.84 5.71
C LEU A 330 8.59 -10.53 5.44
N THR A 331 9.71 -9.87 5.70
CA THR A 331 11.05 -10.44 5.43
C THR A 331 11.29 -11.69 6.29
N GLU A 332 10.85 -11.67 7.54
CA GLU A 332 10.84 -12.82 8.44
C GLU A 332 9.94 -13.96 7.93
N ALA A 333 8.73 -13.63 7.46
CA ALA A 333 7.82 -14.61 6.87
C ALA A 333 8.40 -15.25 5.59
N MET A 334 9.00 -14.45 4.71
CA MET A 334 9.71 -14.95 3.53
C MET A 334 10.81 -15.93 3.92
N TRP A 335 11.57 -15.64 4.99
CA TRP A 335 12.59 -16.55 5.48
C TRP A 335 12.03 -17.88 6.02
N ARG A 336 10.89 -17.83 6.72
CA ARG A 336 10.21 -19.05 7.18
C ARG A 336 9.70 -19.89 6.01
N LEU A 337 9.13 -19.24 4.99
CA LEU A 337 8.66 -19.90 3.77
C LEU A 337 9.82 -20.57 3.01
N GLU A 338 10.94 -19.87 2.80
CA GLU A 338 12.13 -20.45 2.16
C GLU A 338 12.67 -21.65 2.97
N LYS A 339 12.72 -21.55 4.30
CA LYS A 339 13.12 -22.68 5.17
C LYS A 339 12.17 -23.88 5.09
N ALA A 340 10.88 -23.63 4.86
CA ALA A 340 9.88 -24.67 4.64
C ALA A 340 9.93 -25.26 3.21
N GLY A 341 10.82 -24.76 2.34
CA GLY A 341 11.03 -25.28 0.99
C GLY A 341 10.27 -24.55 -0.12
N PHE A 342 9.58 -23.45 0.19
CA PHE A 342 8.84 -22.68 -0.82
C PHE A 342 9.76 -21.79 -1.66
N ALA A 343 9.58 -21.82 -2.97
CA ALA A 343 10.31 -20.97 -3.91
C ALA A 343 9.59 -19.64 -4.13
N ILE A 344 9.96 -18.62 -3.36
CA ILE A 344 9.45 -17.25 -3.54
C ILE A 344 10.09 -16.63 -4.78
N ILE A 345 9.30 -16.37 -5.81
CA ILE A 345 9.80 -15.82 -7.10
C ILE A 345 9.61 -14.31 -7.21
N ALA A 346 8.66 -13.75 -6.46
CA ALA A 346 8.36 -12.34 -6.43
C ALA A 346 7.60 -11.97 -5.15
N HIS A 347 7.50 -10.68 -4.88
CA HIS A 347 6.69 -10.16 -3.79
C HIS A 347 6.19 -8.74 -4.14
N VAL A 348 4.98 -8.39 -3.70
CA VAL A 348 4.35 -7.08 -3.98
C VAL A 348 3.88 -6.47 -2.67
N HIS A 349 4.69 -5.55 -2.14
CA HIS A 349 4.48 -4.99 -0.81
C HIS A 349 4.42 -6.08 0.26
N ASP A 350 3.25 -6.42 0.77
CA ASP A 350 2.94 -7.41 1.79
C ASP A 350 2.49 -8.77 1.22
N GLU A 351 2.48 -8.91 -0.11
CA GLU A 351 2.15 -10.11 -0.86
C GLU A 351 3.42 -10.88 -1.27
N VAL A 352 3.41 -12.21 -1.16
CA VAL A 352 4.40 -13.12 -1.73
C VAL A 352 3.81 -13.89 -2.90
N ILE A 353 4.64 -14.17 -3.90
CA ILE A 353 4.30 -14.99 -5.05
C ILE A 353 5.27 -16.16 -5.07
N ILE A 354 4.76 -17.35 -4.84
CA ILE A 354 5.50 -18.61 -4.78
C ILE A 354 5.22 -19.40 -6.07
N GLU A 355 6.26 -19.99 -6.65
CA GLU A 355 6.12 -20.94 -7.77
C GLU A 355 6.31 -22.35 -7.21
N ALA A 356 5.27 -23.18 -7.27
CA ALA A 356 5.24 -24.52 -6.68
C ALA A 356 4.78 -25.56 -7.72
N SER A 357 5.20 -26.82 -7.57
CA SER A 357 4.67 -27.90 -8.40
C SER A 357 3.17 -28.04 -8.20
N ALA A 358 2.42 -28.16 -9.30
CA ALA A 358 0.97 -28.16 -9.23
C ALA A 358 0.44 -29.27 -8.30
N GLY A 359 -0.48 -28.92 -7.42
CA GLY A 359 -1.14 -29.84 -6.49
C GLY A 359 -0.28 -30.36 -5.33
N HIS A 360 0.93 -29.83 -5.13
CA HIS A 360 1.82 -30.29 -4.04
C HIS A 360 1.66 -29.49 -2.74
N HIS A 361 1.19 -28.25 -2.82
CA HIS A 361 1.11 -27.33 -1.69
C HIS A 361 -0.24 -26.64 -1.66
N THR A 362 -0.67 -26.26 -0.46
CA THR A 362 -1.93 -25.53 -0.27
C THR A 362 -1.69 -24.06 0.05
N VAL A 363 -2.68 -23.22 -0.27
CA VAL A 363 -2.68 -21.80 0.15
C VAL A 363 -2.64 -21.70 1.68
N ASP A 364 -3.37 -22.56 2.38
CA ASP A 364 -3.45 -22.55 3.84
C ASP A 364 -2.11 -22.84 4.52
N GLU A 365 -1.27 -23.71 3.95
CA GLU A 365 0.10 -23.92 4.41
C GLU A 365 0.92 -22.63 4.38
N VAL A 366 0.91 -21.94 3.23
CA VAL A 366 1.64 -20.67 3.03
C VAL A 366 1.11 -19.60 3.98
N CYS A 367 -0.21 -19.42 4.04
CA CYS A 367 -0.86 -18.45 4.92
C CYS A 367 -0.56 -18.72 6.39
N SER A 368 -0.57 -19.98 6.81
CA SER A 368 -0.23 -20.38 8.19
C SER A 368 1.22 -20.04 8.55
N ILE A 369 2.16 -20.22 7.62
CA ILE A 369 3.58 -19.84 7.84
C ILE A 369 3.75 -18.32 7.90
N MET A 370 3.06 -17.59 7.02
CA MET A 370 3.08 -16.13 7.01
C MET A 370 2.51 -15.55 8.30
N ALA A 371 1.40 -16.09 8.80
CA ALA A 371 0.71 -15.63 10.00
C ALA A 371 1.47 -15.88 11.31
N GLN A 372 2.60 -16.62 11.30
CA GLN A 372 3.41 -16.81 12.50
C GLN A 372 4.06 -15.50 12.94
N ASN A 373 3.94 -15.20 14.23
CA ASN A 373 4.59 -14.05 14.86
C ASN A 373 6.10 -14.26 14.99
N PRO A 374 6.92 -13.29 14.56
CA PRO A 374 8.31 -13.21 14.98
C PRO A 374 8.42 -13.05 16.51
N ASP A 375 9.50 -13.55 17.11
CA ASP A 375 9.74 -13.49 18.57
C ASP A 375 9.66 -12.07 19.16
N TRP A 376 10.07 -11.07 18.37
CA TRP A 376 10.07 -9.66 18.76
C TRP A 376 8.71 -8.96 18.54
N CYS A 377 7.74 -9.65 17.93
CA CYS A 377 6.38 -9.16 17.66
C CYS A 377 5.31 -10.07 18.29
N PRO A 378 5.36 -10.34 19.61
CA PRO A 378 4.37 -11.21 20.24
C PRO A 378 2.98 -10.57 20.21
N ASP A 379 1.95 -11.41 20.13
CA ASP A 379 0.52 -11.07 20.27
C ASP A 379 -0.06 -10.09 19.24
N CYS A 380 0.72 -9.68 18.23
CA CYS A 380 0.20 -9.00 17.06
C CYS A 380 -0.67 -10.00 16.28
N PRO A 381 -1.97 -9.77 16.06
CA PRO A 381 -2.83 -10.76 15.44
C PRO A 381 -2.54 -10.86 13.94
N LEU A 382 -1.44 -11.48 13.53
CA LEU A 382 -1.10 -11.62 12.13
C LEU A 382 -2.04 -12.61 11.45
N ALA A 383 -2.45 -12.28 10.24
CA ALA A 383 -3.27 -13.14 9.41
C ALA A 383 -2.86 -12.93 7.94
N ALA A 384 -2.99 -13.99 7.15
CA ALA A 384 -2.74 -13.95 5.72
C ALA A 384 -3.92 -14.59 4.98
N ALA A 385 -4.17 -14.12 3.78
CA ALA A 385 -5.11 -14.70 2.83
C ALA A 385 -4.37 -14.94 1.51
N GLY A 386 -4.93 -15.77 0.66
CA GLY A 386 -4.28 -16.08 -0.61
C GLY A 386 -5.15 -16.89 -1.53
N TYR A 387 -4.60 -17.20 -2.70
CA TYR A 387 -5.26 -17.98 -3.73
C TYR A 387 -4.23 -18.70 -4.61
N LEU A 388 -4.70 -19.72 -5.34
CA LEU A 388 -3.93 -20.38 -6.39
C LEU A 388 -4.13 -19.66 -7.71
N ALA A 389 -3.05 -19.48 -8.45
CA ALA A 389 -3.06 -18.93 -9.81
C ALA A 389 -2.37 -19.93 -10.76
N PRO A 390 -3.11 -20.90 -11.32
CA PRO A 390 -2.54 -22.00 -12.08
C PRO A 390 -1.98 -21.56 -13.44
N ASP A 391 -2.64 -20.60 -14.10
CA ASP A 391 -2.29 -20.23 -15.48
C ASP A 391 -1.45 -18.96 -15.58
N TYR A 392 -1.73 -17.98 -14.71
CA TYR A 392 -1.04 -16.69 -14.70
C TYR A 392 -1.31 -15.91 -13.42
N TYR A 393 -0.46 -14.92 -13.14
CA TYR A 393 -0.66 -14.00 -12.02
C TYR A 393 -1.79 -13.00 -12.31
N PHE A 394 -2.66 -12.78 -11.33
CA PHE A 394 -3.68 -11.73 -11.33
C PHE A 394 -3.71 -11.05 -9.96
N LYS A 395 -4.74 -10.27 -9.64
CA LYS A 395 -5.00 -9.83 -8.26
C LYS A 395 -6.48 -10.03 -8.00
N ASP A 396 -6.79 -10.68 -6.89
CA ASP A 396 -8.15 -10.95 -6.42
C ASP A 396 -8.83 -9.71 -5.81
#